data_AF-A0A820GXR4-F1
#
_entry.id   AF-A0A820GXR4-F1
#
_cell.length_a   1.000
_cell.length_b   1.000
_cell.length_c   1.000
_cell.angle_alpha   90.00
_cell.angle_beta   90.00
_cell.angle_gamma   90.00
#
_symmetry.space_group_name_H-M   'P 1'
#
loop_
_entity.id
_entity.type
_entity.pdbx_description
1 polymer ?
#
loop_
_entity_poly.entity_id
_entity_poly.type
_entity_poly.pdbx_seq_one_letter_code
_entity_poly.pdbx_strand_id
1 'polypeptide(L)'
;MDDTQSRLPSSKKHYLNTIVLHPFPPSKSYCFYKMNCLTSAHLIIYLIGVAKKTTRFSIYIERSREQGQVNLIAIELIRIDQLESTILLFELSLQPEQATPLFYLIQLLLMYIFHPKKKCCIWNNDHWKSLQAFVHCAYLTEEILERINVLELQNHFKIWYNKRFKHHKNCYVSRWYEEDSSFCTCPYRPYKHVNEKWTIYTAMIYIFNESIDEFHDTHIDTQQDIKNSIVNCLAITKLSMIIELNWTLKQLQKHKNFHHGIIIG
;
A
#
# COMPACT_ATOMS: atom_id res chain seq x y z
N MET A 1 -0.20 55.49 24.83
CA MET A 1 1.20 55.04 24.90
C MET A 1 1.25 53.91 25.90
N ASP A 2 1.19 52.68 25.39
CA ASP A 2 1.90 51.48 25.86
C ASP A 2 1.24 50.26 25.21
N ASP A 3 1.76 49.90 24.04
CA ASP A 3 1.43 48.69 23.29
C ASP A 3 2.21 47.52 23.87
N THR A 4 1.50 46.62 24.56
CA THR A 4 2.03 45.35 25.06
C THR A 4 2.19 44.37 23.90
N GLN A 5 3.32 44.42 23.18
CA GLN A 5 3.70 43.35 22.24
C GLN A 5 4.18 42.12 23.01
N SER A 6 3.27 41.17 23.26
CA SER A 6 3.65 39.81 23.66
C SER A 6 4.30 39.10 22.48
N ARG A 7 5.63 38.96 22.52
CA ARG A 7 6.40 38.11 21.61
C ARG A 7 5.98 36.64 21.80
N LEU A 8 5.12 36.15 20.91
CA LEU A 8 4.95 34.72 20.67
C LEU A 8 6.28 34.17 20.12
N PRO A 9 6.86 33.10 20.69
CA PRO A 9 8.04 32.48 20.11
C PRO A 9 7.66 31.78 18.80
N SER A 10 8.30 32.29 17.75
CA SER A 10 8.38 31.79 16.40
C SER A 10 8.62 30.28 16.30
N SER A 11 7.78 29.64 15.47
CA SER A 11 8.08 28.52 14.57
C SER A 11 9.35 27.70 14.88
N LYS A 12 9.19 26.59 15.61
CA LYS A 12 10.15 25.48 15.56
C LYS A 12 9.92 24.64 14.30
N LYS A 13 10.28 25.20 13.13
CA LYS A 13 10.69 24.44 11.94
C LYS A 13 12.16 24.05 12.15
N HIS A 14 12.46 22.95 12.85
CA HIS A 14 13.79 22.34 12.82
C HIS A 14 13.67 20.86 13.20
N TYR A 15 14.47 20.00 12.53
CA TYR A 15 14.56 18.53 12.62
C TYR A 15 13.87 17.68 11.54
N LEU A 16 13.63 18.22 10.35
CA LEU A 16 13.87 17.45 9.12
C LEU A 16 15.19 17.95 8.55
N ASN A 17 16.30 17.50 9.13
CA ASN A 17 17.56 17.45 8.38
C ASN A 17 17.24 16.70 7.09
N THR A 18 17.61 17.27 5.95
CA THR A 18 17.32 16.83 4.59
C THR A 18 17.43 15.31 4.47
N ILE A 19 16.31 14.62 4.67
CA ILE A 19 16.25 13.18 4.49
C ILE A 19 16.33 12.98 2.99
N VAL A 20 17.49 12.52 2.50
CA VAL A 20 17.65 12.16 1.09
C VAL A 20 16.87 10.88 0.89
N LEU A 21 15.71 10.97 0.25
CA LEU A 21 14.88 9.81 -0.06
C LEU A 21 15.41 9.12 -1.31
N HIS A 22 15.48 7.79 -1.28
CA HIS A 22 15.78 6.99 -2.45
C HIS A 22 14.51 6.76 -3.28
N PRO A 23 14.60 6.66 -4.62
CA PRO A 23 13.47 6.22 -5.43
C PRO A 23 13.02 4.82 -4.99
N PHE A 24 11.71 4.57 -4.91
CA PHE A 24 11.17 3.26 -4.56
C PHE A 24 11.66 2.15 -5.53
N PRO A 25 12.41 1.14 -5.03
CA PRO A 25 12.71 -0.06 -5.77
C PRO A 25 11.69 -1.16 -5.39
N PRO A 26 10.96 -1.73 -6.36
CA PRO A 26 10.08 -2.86 -6.08
C PRO A 26 10.90 -4.09 -5.67
N SER A 27 10.31 -4.96 -4.84
CA SER A 27 10.97 -6.18 -4.35
C SER A 27 11.32 -7.17 -5.46
N LYS A 28 10.62 -7.11 -6.60
CA LYS A 28 10.81 -7.92 -7.80
C LYS A 28 10.60 -7.04 -9.03
N SER A 29 11.14 -7.46 -10.18
CA SER A 29 10.64 -6.94 -11.47
C SER A 29 9.14 -7.22 -11.56
N TYR A 30 8.43 -6.46 -12.37
CA TYR A 30 7.00 -6.69 -12.57
C TYR A 30 6.60 -6.45 -14.03
N CYS A 31 5.59 -7.19 -14.45
CA CYS A 31 4.79 -6.88 -15.63
C CYS A 31 3.40 -6.45 -15.17
N PHE A 32 2.71 -5.63 -15.97
CA PHE A 32 1.34 -5.24 -15.69
C PHE A 32 0.44 -5.42 -16.90
N TYR A 33 -0.83 -5.71 -16.64
CA TYR A 33 -1.85 -5.94 -17.65
C TYR A 33 -3.10 -5.14 -17.30
N LYS A 34 -3.56 -4.33 -18.25
CA LYS A 34 -4.84 -3.62 -18.15
C LYS A 34 -6.00 -4.59 -18.42
N MET A 35 -6.97 -4.58 -17.51
CA MET A 35 -8.20 -5.37 -17.56
C MET A 35 -9.34 -4.42 -17.92
N ASN A 36 -9.75 -4.44 -19.19
CA ASN A 36 -10.81 -3.62 -19.75
C ASN A 36 -11.51 -4.34 -20.91
N CYS A 37 -12.44 -3.67 -21.59
CA CYS A 37 -13.20 -4.20 -22.72
C CYS A 37 -12.35 -4.58 -23.95
N LEU A 38 -11.08 -4.16 -24.01
CA LEU A 38 -10.13 -4.46 -25.08
C LEU A 38 -9.17 -5.61 -24.73
N THR A 39 -9.24 -6.16 -23.50
CA THR A 39 -8.34 -7.22 -23.08
C THR A 39 -8.62 -8.51 -23.86
N SER A 40 -7.56 -9.10 -24.43
CA SER A 40 -7.68 -10.37 -25.17
C SER A 40 -8.09 -11.52 -24.25
N ALA A 41 -9.06 -12.33 -24.70
CA ALA A 41 -9.47 -13.55 -23.99
C ALA A 41 -8.31 -14.52 -23.73
N HIS A 42 -7.36 -14.62 -24.66
CA HIS A 42 -6.16 -15.47 -24.50
C HIS A 42 -5.30 -15.01 -23.32
N LEU A 43 -5.15 -13.69 -23.15
CA LEU A 43 -4.43 -13.12 -22.02
C LEU A 43 -5.16 -13.43 -20.71
N ILE A 44 -6.49 -13.29 -20.65
CA ILE A 44 -7.27 -13.63 -19.45
C ILE A 44 -7.12 -15.11 -19.08
N ILE A 45 -7.15 -16.03 -20.06
CA ILE A 45 -6.96 -17.46 -19.84
C ILE A 45 -5.57 -17.75 -19.25
N TYR A 46 -4.52 -17.12 -19.79
CA TYR A 46 -3.17 -17.19 -19.22
C TYR A 46 -3.16 -16.70 -17.77
N LEU A 47 -3.76 -15.53 -17.50
CA LEU A 47 -3.82 -14.94 -16.17
C LEU A 47 -4.64 -15.76 -15.17
N ILE A 48 -5.67 -16.48 -15.61
CA ILE A 48 -6.37 -17.47 -14.78
C ILE A 48 -5.39 -18.58 -14.35
N GLY A 49 -4.53 -19.04 -15.25
CA GLY A 49 -3.46 -19.99 -14.94
C GLY A 49 -2.47 -19.46 -13.90
N VAL A 50 -2.09 -18.19 -14.01
CA VAL A 50 -1.26 -17.50 -13.01
C VAL A 50 -2.00 -17.42 -11.68
N ALA A 51 -3.22 -16.90 -11.68
CA ALA A 51 -4.05 -16.75 -10.49
C ALA A 51 -4.21 -18.08 -9.75
N LYS A 52 -4.51 -19.20 -10.44
CA LYS A 52 -4.63 -20.53 -9.81
C LYS A 52 -3.40 -20.94 -8.97
N LYS A 53 -2.20 -20.54 -9.39
CA LYS A 53 -0.93 -20.86 -8.70
C LYS A 53 -0.56 -19.85 -7.60
N THR A 54 -1.19 -18.67 -7.62
CA THR A 54 -0.98 -17.61 -6.65
C THR A 54 -1.68 -17.94 -5.33
N THR A 55 -0.94 -17.93 -4.23
CA THR A 55 -1.48 -18.14 -2.87
C THR A 55 -1.73 -16.83 -2.12
N ARG A 56 -1.17 -15.72 -2.63
CA ARG A 56 -1.23 -14.40 -1.99
C ARG A 56 -1.25 -13.30 -3.04
N PHE A 57 -1.97 -12.24 -2.76
CA PHE A 57 -1.99 -11.05 -3.59
C PHE A 57 -2.11 -9.79 -2.73
N SER A 58 -1.68 -8.66 -3.28
CA SER A 58 -1.83 -7.34 -2.68
C SER A 58 -2.79 -6.50 -3.51
N ILE A 59 -3.52 -5.60 -2.86
CA ILE A 59 -4.44 -4.69 -3.54
C ILE A 59 -4.19 -3.25 -3.13
N TYR A 60 -4.09 -2.39 -4.14
CA TYR A 60 -4.21 -0.94 -4.00
C TYR A 60 -5.41 -0.44 -4.81
N ILE A 61 -6.10 0.58 -4.29
CA ILE A 61 -7.30 1.12 -4.91
C ILE A 61 -7.17 2.64 -4.99
N GLU A 62 -7.28 3.16 -6.20
CA GLU A 62 -7.29 4.59 -6.47
C GLU A 62 -8.74 5.06 -6.63
N ARG A 63 -9.09 6.17 -5.96
CA ARG A 63 -10.40 6.80 -6.06
C ARG A 63 -10.30 8.10 -6.84
N SER A 64 -11.28 8.37 -7.69
CA SER A 64 -11.43 9.67 -8.34
C SER A 64 -11.56 10.76 -7.26
N ARG A 65 -10.74 11.81 -7.37
CA ARG A 65 -10.75 12.94 -6.44
C ARG A 65 -12.07 13.72 -6.47
N GLU A 66 -12.70 13.79 -7.63
CA GLU A 66 -13.91 14.60 -7.84
C GLU A 66 -15.16 13.90 -7.34
N GLN A 67 -15.25 12.57 -7.52
CA GLN A 67 -16.48 11.82 -7.28
C GLN A 67 -16.37 10.85 -6.09
N GLY A 68 -15.16 10.65 -5.55
CA GLY A 68 -14.88 9.64 -4.53
C GLY A 68 -15.08 8.19 -4.99
N GLN A 69 -15.44 7.98 -6.26
CA GLN A 69 -15.69 6.66 -6.85
C GLN A 69 -14.37 5.93 -7.10
N VAL A 70 -14.41 4.60 -7.04
CA VAL A 70 -13.25 3.77 -7.37
C VAL A 70 -12.99 3.87 -8.87
N ASN A 71 -11.80 4.35 -9.24
CA ASN A 71 -11.40 4.50 -10.64
C ASN A 71 -10.57 3.29 -11.10
N LEU A 72 -9.57 2.92 -10.29
CA LEU A 72 -8.59 1.91 -10.63
C LEU A 72 -8.36 0.97 -9.45
N ILE A 73 -8.35 -0.34 -9.71
CA ILE A 73 -7.95 -1.36 -8.74
C ILE A 73 -6.70 -2.05 -9.27
N ALA A 74 -5.59 -1.93 -8.54
CA ALA A 74 -4.33 -2.61 -8.84
C ALA A 74 -4.19 -3.85 -7.95
N ILE A 75 -4.05 -5.02 -8.57
CA ILE A 75 -3.88 -6.30 -7.89
C ILE A 75 -2.53 -6.90 -8.28
N GLU A 76 -1.61 -7.02 -7.33
CA GLU A 76 -0.36 -7.77 -7.52
C GLU A 76 -0.57 -9.24 -7.15
N LEU A 77 -0.38 -10.15 -8.10
CA LEU A 77 -0.34 -11.58 -7.88
C LEU A 77 1.07 -12.00 -7.46
N ILE A 78 1.21 -12.47 -6.21
CA ILE A 78 2.51 -12.77 -5.62
C ILE A 78 2.78 -14.27 -5.66
N ARG A 79 3.82 -14.64 -6.40
CA ARG A 79 4.30 -16.02 -6.52
C ARG A 79 5.73 -16.14 -6.03
N ILE A 80 5.96 -17.11 -5.14
CA ILE A 80 7.29 -17.36 -4.57
C ILE A 80 8.22 -17.94 -5.62
N ASP A 81 7.70 -18.74 -6.54
CA ASP A 81 8.43 -19.47 -7.58
C ASP A 81 8.72 -18.65 -8.84
N GLN A 82 8.34 -17.36 -8.90
CA GLN A 82 8.61 -16.48 -10.04
C GLN A 82 9.54 -15.32 -9.66
N LEU A 83 10.42 -14.96 -10.60
CA LEU A 83 11.30 -13.79 -10.48
C LEU A 83 10.56 -12.47 -10.69
N GLU A 84 9.49 -12.49 -11.49
CA GLU A 84 8.68 -11.32 -11.82
C GLU A 84 7.29 -11.40 -11.18
N SER A 85 6.80 -10.28 -10.64
CA SER A 85 5.42 -10.12 -10.16
C SER A 85 4.46 -9.78 -11.31
N THR A 86 3.23 -10.29 -11.25
CA THR A 86 2.18 -9.96 -12.23
C THR A 86 1.17 -9.00 -11.62
N ILE A 87 0.99 -7.82 -12.22
CA ILE A 87 0.04 -6.81 -11.76
C ILE A 87 -1.14 -6.72 -12.73
N LEU A 88 -2.35 -6.73 -12.18
CA LEU A 88 -3.59 -6.55 -12.90
C LEU A 88 -4.18 -5.19 -12.56
N LEU A 89 -4.53 -4.41 -13.58
CA LEU A 89 -5.11 -3.08 -13.44
C LEU A 89 -6.54 -3.09 -13.95
N PHE A 90 -7.52 -3.00 -13.05
CA PHE A 90 -8.93 -2.94 -13.40
C PHE A 90 -9.39 -1.48 -13.47
N GLU A 91 -9.60 -0.99 -14.69
CA GLU A 91 -10.19 0.31 -14.98
C GLU A 91 -11.72 0.12 -15.04
N LEU A 92 -12.42 0.39 -13.94
CA LEU A 92 -13.85 0.03 -13.81
C LEU A 92 -14.75 0.79 -14.79
N SER A 93 -14.33 1.98 -15.23
CA SER A 93 -15.00 2.77 -16.27
C SER A 93 -14.95 2.13 -17.65
N LEU A 94 -14.02 1.19 -17.89
CA LEU A 94 -13.81 0.51 -19.17
C LEU A 94 -14.09 -1.00 -19.08
N GLN A 95 -14.97 -1.42 -18.18
CA GLN A 95 -15.35 -2.83 -18.05
C GLN A 95 -16.06 -3.35 -19.33
N PRO A 96 -15.87 -4.64 -19.71
CA PRO A 96 -16.68 -5.26 -20.75
C PRO A 96 -18.14 -5.36 -20.34
N GLU A 97 -19.04 -5.38 -21.32
CA GLU A 97 -20.48 -5.57 -21.08
C GLU A 97 -20.77 -6.96 -20.49
N GLN A 98 -21.75 -7.05 -19.59
CA GLN A 98 -22.07 -8.27 -18.83
C GLN A 98 -22.46 -9.47 -19.71
N ALA A 99 -23.01 -9.22 -20.90
CA ALA A 99 -23.39 -10.27 -21.84
C ALA A 99 -22.21 -10.85 -22.64
N THR A 100 -21.00 -10.29 -22.50
CA THR A 100 -19.84 -10.70 -23.30
C THR A 100 -19.10 -11.88 -22.69
N PRO A 101 -18.55 -12.80 -23.50
CA PRO A 101 -17.65 -13.86 -23.00
C PRO A 101 -16.45 -13.32 -22.22
N LEU A 102 -15.95 -12.14 -22.61
CA LEU A 102 -14.84 -11.48 -21.91
C LEU A 102 -15.21 -11.12 -20.46
N PHE A 103 -16.43 -10.62 -20.22
CA PHE A 103 -16.91 -10.33 -18.86
C PHE A 103 -16.86 -11.58 -17.98
N TYR A 104 -17.40 -12.70 -18.45
CA TYR A 104 -17.38 -13.97 -17.70
C TYR A 104 -15.97 -14.52 -17.48
N LEU A 105 -15.04 -14.31 -18.42
CA LEU A 105 -13.64 -14.68 -18.24
C LEU A 105 -12.95 -13.83 -17.16
N ILE A 106 -13.22 -12.52 -17.13
CA ILE A 106 -12.72 -11.64 -16.06
C ILE A 106 -13.34 -12.01 -14.71
N GLN A 107 -14.64 -12.32 -14.69
CA GLN A 107 -15.33 -12.81 -13.50
C GLN A 107 -14.66 -14.07 -12.95
N LEU A 108 -14.38 -15.05 -13.83
CA LEU A 108 -13.70 -16.29 -13.47
C LEU A 108 -12.27 -16.03 -12.96
N LEU A 109 -11.52 -15.11 -13.58
CA LEU A 109 -10.21 -14.68 -13.09
C LEU A 109 -10.30 -14.14 -11.66
N LEU A 110 -11.24 -13.23 -11.40
CA LEU A 110 -11.45 -12.64 -10.08
C LEU A 110 -11.87 -13.70 -9.05
N MET A 111 -12.73 -14.66 -9.41
CA MET A 111 -13.08 -15.78 -8.52
C MET A 111 -11.85 -16.61 -8.12
N TYR A 112 -10.90 -16.84 -9.03
CA TYR A 112 -9.65 -17.49 -8.67
C TYR A 112 -8.78 -16.61 -7.79
N ILE A 113 -8.66 -15.32 -8.07
CA ILE A 113 -7.86 -14.39 -7.25
C ILE A 113 -8.40 -14.32 -5.83
N PHE A 114 -9.70 -14.11 -5.67
CA PHE A 114 -10.39 -13.93 -4.39
C PHE A 114 -10.84 -15.23 -3.73
N HIS A 115 -10.21 -16.35 -4.08
CA HIS A 115 -10.51 -17.63 -3.46
C HIS A 115 -10.20 -17.60 -1.94
N PRO A 116 -11.09 -18.09 -1.04
CA PRO A 116 -10.95 -17.95 0.42
C PRO A 116 -9.65 -18.47 1.04
N LYS A 117 -9.03 -19.47 0.40
CA LYS A 117 -7.73 -20.03 0.83
C LYS A 117 -6.53 -19.10 0.57
N LYS A 118 -6.72 -18.01 -0.18
CA LYS A 118 -5.64 -17.09 -0.56
C LYS A 118 -5.62 -15.90 0.37
N LYS A 119 -4.42 -15.39 0.59
CA LYS A 119 -4.21 -14.23 1.47
C LYS A 119 -4.26 -12.94 0.66
N CYS A 120 -5.21 -12.07 1.00
CA CYS A 120 -5.36 -10.72 0.44
C CYS A 120 -4.68 -9.71 1.36
N CYS A 121 -3.64 -9.03 0.89
CA CYS A 121 -2.98 -7.94 1.63
C CYS A 121 -3.55 -6.61 1.17
N ILE A 122 -4.09 -5.84 2.11
CA ILE A 122 -4.61 -4.48 1.85
C ILE A 122 -4.03 -3.52 2.85
N TRP A 123 -3.94 -2.23 2.49
CA TRP A 123 -3.40 -1.25 3.41
C TRP A 123 -4.34 -1.00 4.60
N ASN A 124 -5.60 -0.68 4.36
CA ASN A 124 -6.55 -0.31 5.42
C ASN A 124 -7.99 -0.77 5.08
N ASN A 125 -8.90 -0.60 6.05
CA ASN A 125 -10.30 -0.96 5.89
C ASN A 125 -11.04 -0.11 4.83
N ASP A 126 -10.52 1.07 4.47
CA ASP A 126 -11.12 1.91 3.42
C ASP A 126 -10.89 1.28 2.04
N HIS A 127 -9.71 0.67 1.81
CA HIS A 127 -9.46 -0.16 0.64
C HIS A 127 -10.32 -1.43 0.65
N TRP A 128 -10.52 -2.07 1.81
CA TRP A 128 -11.41 -3.23 1.91
C TRP A 128 -12.82 -2.91 1.41
N LYS A 129 -13.43 -1.86 1.98
CA LYS A 129 -14.78 -1.41 1.62
C LYS A 129 -14.87 -1.03 0.14
N SER A 130 -13.81 -0.50 -0.44
CA SER A 130 -13.76 -0.16 -1.86
C SER A 130 -13.85 -1.35 -2.81
N LEU A 131 -13.60 -2.59 -2.34
CA LEU A 131 -13.81 -3.77 -3.17
C LEU A 131 -15.28 -4.03 -3.49
N GLN A 132 -16.22 -3.38 -2.80
CA GLN A 132 -17.64 -3.39 -3.16
C GLN A 132 -17.88 -2.87 -4.59
N ALA A 133 -16.94 -2.11 -5.16
CA ALA A 133 -16.99 -1.74 -6.56
C ALA A 133 -17.05 -2.96 -7.50
N PHE A 134 -16.36 -4.07 -7.18
CA PHE A 134 -16.48 -5.31 -7.95
C PHE A 134 -17.86 -5.97 -7.82
N VAL A 135 -18.54 -5.80 -6.69
CA VAL A 135 -19.92 -6.27 -6.50
C VAL A 135 -20.89 -5.44 -7.32
N HIS A 136 -20.76 -4.10 -7.28
CA HIS A 136 -21.57 -3.18 -8.09
C HIS A 136 -21.41 -3.45 -9.60
N CYS A 137 -20.21 -3.84 -10.03
CA CYS A 137 -19.91 -4.24 -11.40
C CYS A 137 -20.33 -5.68 -11.75
N ALA A 138 -20.95 -6.42 -10.81
CA ALA A 138 -21.35 -7.82 -10.93
C ALA A 138 -20.19 -8.82 -11.18
N TYR A 139 -18.95 -8.42 -10.91
CA TYR A 139 -17.79 -9.31 -11.01
C TYR A 139 -17.65 -10.28 -9.84
N LEU A 140 -18.07 -9.86 -8.65
CA LEU A 140 -18.02 -10.67 -7.43
C LEU A 140 -19.35 -10.58 -6.69
N THR A 141 -19.62 -11.56 -5.84
CA THR A 141 -20.74 -11.49 -4.88
C THR A 141 -20.24 -11.01 -3.52
N GLU A 142 -21.14 -10.46 -2.71
CA GLU A 142 -20.83 -10.09 -1.32
C GLU A 142 -20.31 -11.31 -0.53
N GLU A 143 -20.91 -12.49 -0.73
CA GLU A 143 -20.49 -13.74 -0.10
C GLU A 143 -19.04 -14.11 -0.40
N ILE A 144 -18.56 -13.86 -1.64
CA ILE A 144 -17.15 -14.06 -1.96
C ILE A 144 -16.30 -13.10 -1.15
N LEU A 145 -16.68 -11.81 -1.09
CA LEU A 145 -15.92 -10.82 -0.33
C LEU A 145 -15.86 -11.18 1.17
N GLU A 146 -16.97 -11.52 1.79
CA GLU A 146 -17.03 -11.86 3.22
C GLU A 146 -16.15 -13.05 3.61
N ARG A 147 -15.83 -13.95 2.67
CA ARG A 147 -15.03 -15.15 2.91
C ARG A 147 -13.54 -14.98 2.63
N ILE A 148 -13.09 -13.83 2.12
CA ILE A 148 -11.67 -13.64 1.82
C ILE A 148 -10.86 -13.54 3.11
N ASN A 149 -9.71 -14.20 3.13
CA ASN A 149 -8.72 -14.02 4.19
C ASN A 149 -7.94 -12.70 3.96
N VAL A 150 -8.43 -11.63 4.58
CA VAL A 150 -7.86 -10.28 4.48
C VAL A 150 -6.87 -10.02 5.60
N LEU A 151 -5.66 -9.58 5.24
CA LEU A 151 -4.69 -8.98 6.14
C LEU A 151 -4.70 -7.46 5.94
N GLU A 152 -5.26 -6.74 6.91
CA GLU A 152 -5.23 -5.28 6.96
C GLU A 152 -3.89 -4.82 7.56
N LEU A 153 -3.03 -4.23 6.73
CA LEU A 153 -1.63 -4.00 7.07
C LEU A 153 -1.39 -2.80 7.97
N GLN A 154 -2.19 -1.74 7.91
CA GLN A 154 -1.91 -0.49 8.63
C GLN A 154 -1.88 -0.71 10.14
N ASN A 155 -2.84 -1.44 10.70
CA ASN A 155 -2.84 -1.77 12.13
C ASN A 155 -1.68 -2.68 12.51
N HIS A 156 -1.42 -3.74 11.72
CA HIS A 156 -0.28 -4.64 11.96
C HIS A 156 1.06 -3.92 11.85
N PHE A 157 1.16 -2.96 10.93
CA PHE A 157 2.32 -2.10 10.74
C PHE A 157 2.56 -1.23 11.96
N LYS A 158 1.54 -0.56 12.48
CA LYS A 158 1.65 0.31 13.67
C LYS A 158 2.16 -0.48 14.87
N ILE A 159 1.60 -1.67 15.12
CA ILE A 159 2.04 -2.57 16.18
C ILE A 159 3.50 -3.00 15.98
N TRP A 160 3.82 -3.47 14.77
CA TRP A 160 5.18 -3.90 14.44
C TRP A 160 6.19 -2.76 14.60
N TYR A 161 5.88 -1.56 14.11
CA TYR A 161 6.74 -0.38 14.18
C TYR A 161 7.04 0.00 15.63
N ASN A 162 6.02 0.09 16.46
CA ASN A 162 6.16 0.50 17.86
C ASN A 162 6.96 -0.51 18.68
N LYS A 163 6.85 -1.80 18.35
CA LYS A 163 7.69 -2.84 18.95
C LYS A 163 9.17 -2.75 18.54
N ARG A 164 9.46 -2.33 17.31
CA ARG A 164 10.84 -2.29 16.77
C ARG A 164 11.58 -0.99 17.08
N PHE A 165 10.90 0.13 16.98
CA PHE A 165 11.49 1.45 17.18
C PHE A 165 11.10 2.00 18.54
N LYS A 166 11.67 1.45 19.62
CA LYS A 166 11.35 1.86 21.00
C LYS A 166 11.55 3.36 21.21
N HIS A 167 10.83 3.98 22.14
CA HIS A 167 11.04 5.38 22.51
C HIS A 167 12.48 5.65 23.00
N HIS A 168 12.96 6.88 22.80
CA HIS A 168 14.18 7.34 23.45
C HIS A 168 14.05 7.18 24.97
N LYS A 169 15.16 6.85 25.64
CA LYS A 169 15.22 6.72 27.11
C LYS A 169 14.72 7.97 27.85
N ASN A 170 14.87 9.14 27.24
CA ASN A 170 14.48 10.44 27.80
C ASN A 170 13.10 10.91 27.32
N CYS A 171 12.39 10.11 26.51
CA CYS A 171 11.02 10.41 26.16
C CYS A 171 10.16 10.17 27.40
N TYR A 172 9.37 11.18 27.80
CA TYR A 172 8.49 11.12 28.96
C TYR A 172 7.55 9.89 28.94
N VAL A 173 7.13 9.50 27.75
CA VAL A 173 6.20 8.41 27.45
C VAL A 173 6.88 7.02 27.54
N SER A 174 8.21 6.93 27.41
CA SER A 174 8.96 5.68 27.28
C SER A 174 8.81 4.67 28.43
N ARG A 175 8.42 5.15 29.62
CA ARG A 175 8.25 4.32 30.82
C ARG A 175 6.84 3.78 31.00
N TRP A 176 5.85 4.37 30.34
CA TRP A 176 4.44 4.19 30.70
C TRP A 176 3.56 3.68 29.56
N TYR A 177 4.02 3.79 28.31
CA TYR A 177 3.23 3.41 27.14
C TYR A 177 4.05 2.53 26.19
N GLU A 178 3.45 1.41 25.78
CA GLU A 178 3.96 0.57 24.69
C GLU A 178 3.58 1.16 23.30
N GLU A 179 2.57 2.02 23.29
CA GLU A 179 2.06 2.73 22.12
C GLU A 179 2.49 4.20 22.09
N ASP A 180 2.33 4.83 20.93
CA ASP A 180 2.56 6.26 20.81
C ASP A 180 1.54 7.08 21.61
N SER A 181 2.01 8.18 22.18
CA SER A 181 1.21 9.14 22.93
C SER A 181 1.44 10.54 22.37
N SER A 182 0.44 11.41 22.47
CA SER A 182 0.50 12.83 22.08
C SER A 182 1.69 13.57 22.70
N PHE A 183 2.17 13.10 23.86
CA PHE A 183 3.31 13.65 24.59
C PHE A 183 4.67 13.08 24.14
N CYS A 184 4.70 12.20 23.13
CA CYS A 184 5.94 11.63 22.60
C CYS A 184 6.77 12.72 21.91
N THR A 185 8.05 12.83 22.27
CA THR A 185 8.99 13.77 21.66
C THR A 185 9.97 13.10 20.69
N CYS A 186 9.83 11.79 20.44
CA CYS A 186 10.74 11.05 19.58
C CYS A 186 10.52 11.45 18.10
N PRO A 187 11.56 11.93 17.39
CA PRO A 187 11.41 12.42 16.02
C PRO A 187 11.07 11.32 15.00
N TYR A 188 11.46 10.07 15.26
CA TYR A 188 11.12 8.92 14.43
C TYR A 188 9.72 8.34 14.72
N ARG A 189 8.92 8.96 15.59
CA ARG A 189 7.53 8.52 15.88
C ARG A 189 6.56 9.63 15.50
N PRO A 190 6.21 9.73 14.21
CA PRO A 190 5.45 10.86 13.68
C PRO A 190 3.99 10.86 14.11
N TYR A 191 3.39 9.68 14.22
CA TYR A 191 2.00 9.54 14.60
C TYR A 191 1.89 9.27 16.09
N LYS A 192 1.40 10.27 16.80
CA LYS A 192 1.35 10.35 18.25
C LYS A 192 -0.04 10.05 18.81
N HIS A 193 -1.06 10.11 17.96
CA HIS A 193 -2.43 9.78 18.34
C HIS A 193 -2.79 8.34 17.97
N VAL A 194 -3.60 7.70 18.83
CA VAL A 194 -4.10 6.34 18.58
C VAL A 194 -4.90 6.24 17.29
N ASN A 195 -5.63 7.31 16.93
CA ASN A 195 -6.47 7.39 15.73
C ASN A 195 -5.73 7.86 14.47
N GLU A 196 -4.47 8.26 14.58
CA GLU A 196 -3.70 8.65 13.41
C GLU A 196 -3.38 7.43 12.54
N LYS A 197 -3.73 7.55 11.26
CA LYS A 197 -3.55 6.54 10.23
C LYS A 197 -2.21 6.76 9.53
N TRP A 198 -1.41 5.71 9.42
CA TRP A 198 -0.24 5.71 8.56
C TRP A 198 -0.67 5.69 7.10
N THR A 199 -0.13 6.58 6.26
CA THR A 199 -0.22 6.42 4.80
C THR A 199 0.85 5.42 4.33
N ILE A 200 0.66 4.82 3.14
CA ILE A 200 1.65 3.93 2.53
C ILE A 200 2.97 4.68 2.35
N TYR A 201 2.90 5.90 1.81
CA TYR A 201 4.06 6.79 1.64
C TYR A 201 4.81 7.03 2.94
N THR A 202 4.11 7.39 4.02
CA THR A 202 4.78 7.68 5.29
C THR A 202 5.40 6.42 5.88
N ALA A 203 4.73 5.26 5.77
CA ALA A 203 5.32 3.99 6.18
C ALA A 203 6.61 3.70 5.40
N MET A 204 6.63 3.96 4.10
CA MET A 204 7.78 3.73 3.23
C MET A 204 8.96 4.65 3.54
N ILE A 205 8.71 5.93 3.80
CA ILE A 205 9.73 6.88 4.25
C ILE A 205 10.37 6.40 5.55
N TYR A 206 9.56 6.12 6.58
CA TYR A 206 10.08 5.81 7.91
C TYR A 206 10.78 4.44 7.95
N ILE A 207 10.31 3.46 7.19
CA ILE A 207 10.93 2.14 7.18
C ILE A 207 12.12 2.09 6.26
N PHE A 208 12.00 2.54 5.02
CA PHE A 208 12.97 2.26 3.97
C PHE A 208 13.80 3.47 3.57
N ASN A 209 13.39 4.69 3.96
CA ASN A 209 13.94 5.93 3.41
C ASN A 209 13.70 6.04 1.90
N GLU A 210 12.53 5.56 1.45
CA GLU A 210 12.15 5.50 0.04
C GLU A 210 10.99 6.46 -0.23
N SER A 211 11.08 7.20 -1.33
CA SER A 211 10.01 8.04 -1.85
C SER A 211 9.12 7.21 -2.77
N ILE A 212 7.83 7.26 -2.47
CA ILE A 212 6.78 6.94 -3.43
C ILE A 212 6.20 8.27 -3.85
N ASP A 213 6.09 8.49 -5.15
CA ASP A 213 5.57 9.74 -5.69
C ASP A 213 4.07 9.90 -5.30
N GLU A 214 3.78 10.60 -4.20
CA GLU A 214 2.43 11.12 -3.88
C GLU A 214 2.27 12.48 -4.57
N PHE A 215 2.02 12.50 -5.87
CA PHE A 215 1.78 13.77 -6.56
C PHE A 215 0.34 14.25 -6.34
N HIS A 216 0.22 15.42 -5.70
CA HIS A 216 -1.04 16.15 -5.51
C HIS A 216 -1.46 16.99 -6.72
N ASP A 217 -0.82 16.81 -7.88
CA ASP A 217 -1.09 17.67 -9.03
C ASP A 217 -2.54 17.52 -9.52
N THR A 218 -3.15 18.63 -9.92
CA THR A 218 -4.59 18.73 -10.21
C THR A 218 -4.96 18.25 -11.62
N HIS A 219 -3.99 17.75 -12.38
CA HIS A 219 -4.21 17.21 -13.72
C HIS A 219 -4.24 15.68 -13.68
N ILE A 220 -5.36 15.12 -14.16
CA ILE A 220 -5.56 13.69 -14.36
C ILE A 220 -4.69 13.26 -15.55
N ASP A 221 -3.45 12.85 -15.28
CA ASP A 221 -2.65 12.10 -16.24
C ASP A 221 -2.88 10.60 -16.00
N THR A 222 -3.69 9.99 -16.86
CA THR A 222 -4.02 8.55 -16.81
C THR A 222 -2.79 7.64 -16.75
N GLN A 223 -1.66 8.01 -17.36
CA GLN A 223 -0.44 7.19 -17.29
C GLN A 223 0.22 7.29 -15.91
N GLN A 224 0.19 8.47 -15.30
CA GLN A 224 0.76 8.69 -13.98
C GLN A 224 -0.08 8.03 -12.88
N ASP A 225 -1.41 8.08 -12.97
CA ASP A 225 -2.31 7.40 -12.02
C ASP A 225 -2.08 5.88 -12.01
N ILE A 226 -1.85 5.31 -13.19
CA ILE A 226 -1.48 3.90 -13.36
C ILE A 226 -0.14 3.61 -12.66
N LYS A 227 0.89 4.42 -12.93
CA LYS A 227 2.21 4.26 -12.31
C LYS A 227 2.11 4.34 -10.78
N ASN A 228 1.39 5.32 -10.26
CA ASN A 228 1.19 5.50 -8.83
C ASN A 228 0.45 4.31 -8.20
N SER A 229 -0.59 3.80 -8.87
CA SER A 229 -1.35 2.65 -8.40
C SER A 229 -0.51 1.37 -8.36
N ILE A 230 0.32 1.16 -9.39
CA ILE A 230 1.30 0.07 -9.43
C ILE A 230 2.28 0.18 -8.27
N VAL A 231 2.92 1.34 -8.09
CA VAL A 231 3.94 1.56 -7.06
C VAL A 231 3.36 1.35 -5.66
N ASN A 232 2.18 1.90 -5.38
CA ASN A 232 1.53 1.69 -4.09
C ASN A 232 1.13 0.23 -3.85
N CYS A 233 0.68 -0.50 -4.88
CA CYS A 233 0.41 -1.93 -4.77
C CYS A 233 1.68 -2.72 -4.42
N LEU A 234 2.80 -2.43 -5.08
CA LEU A 234 4.10 -3.03 -4.81
C LEU A 234 4.63 -2.66 -3.42
N ALA A 235 4.37 -1.44 -2.96
CA ALA A 235 4.73 -0.99 -1.62
C ALA A 235 3.94 -1.74 -0.53
N ILE A 236 2.65 -2.00 -0.73
CA ILE A 236 1.84 -2.87 0.15
C ILE A 236 2.48 -4.27 0.23
N THR A 237 2.95 -4.82 -0.88
CA THR A 237 3.67 -6.10 -0.89
C THR A 237 4.97 -6.04 -0.09
N LYS A 238 5.78 -4.99 -0.28
CA LYS A 238 7.04 -4.82 0.46
C LYS A 238 6.80 -4.63 1.96
N LEU A 239 5.81 -3.85 2.35
CA LEU A 239 5.42 -3.63 3.75
C LEU A 239 4.81 -4.89 4.39
N SER A 240 4.04 -5.68 3.65
CA SER A 240 3.50 -6.93 4.18
C SER A 240 4.60 -7.96 4.45
N MET A 241 5.63 -8.03 3.60
CA MET A 241 6.80 -8.91 3.84
C MET A 241 7.48 -8.62 5.19
N ILE A 242 7.73 -7.35 5.53
CA ILE A 242 8.41 -7.01 6.79
C ILE A 242 7.57 -7.33 8.03
N ILE A 243 6.24 -7.17 7.92
CA ILE A 243 5.29 -7.42 9.00
C ILE A 243 5.18 -8.93 9.25
N GLU A 244 4.93 -9.71 8.20
CA GLU A 244 4.69 -11.15 8.34
C GLU A 244 5.95 -11.93 8.69
N LEU A 245 7.10 -11.54 8.13
CA LEU A 245 8.39 -12.13 8.50
C LEU A 245 8.93 -11.51 9.80
N ASN A 246 8.20 -10.58 10.39
CA ASN A 246 8.52 -9.89 11.63
C ASN A 246 9.99 -9.44 11.66
N TRP A 247 10.40 -8.65 10.65
CA TRP A 247 11.80 -8.27 10.47
C TRP A 247 12.36 -7.53 11.69
N THR A 248 13.61 -7.82 11.99
CA THR A 248 14.43 -7.11 12.98
C THR A 248 15.03 -5.84 12.38
N LEU A 249 15.46 -4.90 13.25
CA LEU A 249 16.21 -3.71 12.82
C LEU A 249 17.48 -4.07 12.02
N LYS A 250 18.15 -5.18 12.38
CA LYS A 250 19.32 -5.68 11.64
C LYS A 250 18.97 -6.14 10.22
N GLN A 251 17.83 -6.82 10.04
CA GLN A 251 17.37 -7.24 8.71
C GLN A 251 16.95 -6.05 7.84
N LEU A 252 16.27 -5.06 8.44
CA LEU A 252 15.94 -3.81 7.75
C LEU A 252 17.21 -3.08 7.29
N GLN A 253 18.22 -2.97 8.16
CA GLN A 253 19.47 -2.30 7.80
C GLN A 253 20.21 -3.05 6.68
N LYS A 254 20.27 -4.39 6.73
CA LYS A 254 20.84 -5.20 5.64
C LYS A 254 20.12 -4.97 4.32
N HIS A 255 18.79 -4.94 4.34
CA HIS A 255 17.99 -4.67 3.15
C HIS A 255 18.27 -3.26 2.59
N LYS A 256 18.29 -2.23 3.44
CA LYS A 256 18.66 -0.86 3.03
C LYS A 256 20.05 -0.80 2.41
N ASN A 257 21.05 -1.41 3.04
CA ASN A 257 22.43 -1.38 2.55
C ASN A 257 22.54 -2.08 1.18
N PHE A 258 21.81 -3.19 0.98
CA PHE A 258 21.78 -3.91 -0.29
C PHE A 258 21.13 -3.09 -1.42
N HIS A 259 20.02 -2.41 -1.15
CA HIS A 259 19.26 -1.69 -2.18
C HIS A 259 19.72 -0.23 -2.41
N HIS A 260 20.30 0.42 -1.40
CA HIS A 260 20.69 1.83 -1.47
C HIS A 260 22.21 2.04 -1.53
N GLY A 261 23.00 0.96 -1.57
CA GLY A 261 24.46 1.06 -1.66
C GLY A 261 25.11 1.79 -0.48
N ILE A 262 24.44 1.86 0.67
CA ILE A 262 25.02 2.45 1.89
C ILE A 262 26.05 1.46 2.43
N ILE A 263 27.27 1.54 1.91
CA ILE A 263 28.45 0.98 2.55
C ILE A 263 28.70 1.86 3.77
N ILE A 264 28.31 1.38 4.95
CA ILE A 264 28.78 1.96 6.21
C ILE A 264 30.24 1.53 6.33
N GLY A 265 31.15 2.45 6.00
CA GLY A 265 32.54 2.41 6.46
C GLY A 265 32.61 2.78 7.94
#